data_AF-A0AAU7CGH1-F1
#
_entry.id   AF-A0AAU7CGH1-F1
#
_cell.length_a   1.000
_cell.length_b   1.000
_cell.length_c   1.000
_cell.angle_alpha   90.00
_cell.angle_beta   90.00
_cell.angle_gamma   90.00
#
_symmetry.space_group_name_H-M   'P 1'
#
loop_
_entity.id
_entity.type
_entity.pdbx_description
1 polymer ?
#
loop_
_entity_poly.entity_id
_entity_poly.type
_entity_poly.pdbx_seq_one_letter_code
_entity_poly.pdbx_strand_id
1 'polypeptide(L)'
;MGTIQVASLSRSTVRDPVVLRFVDQVVEIMKLEVEQALGALKDPEAVPAKMGHLKVGATPREYPSVGLVIQERAKSLPPDRRSALMSRFRETAEATPRPLPRTDLKVNIRSEKYILHQIDAKSAFAFFNPAFAQKFLDSLNDARGDISFERPTAAGGAVINTGLAFRLHEVKCLDETDPERGGKDEIAMGGTTLDDTGNVTEIKAFSVGKFNDNDVSTFDTPKTLATFALKGEFPKTLSVFLALAEKDLGGFADFLEKLFEAIQAEVTVILTALGIAAGAIIGGSIGSTVGTAIGGPIGSIIGLAAGLILGALITFVAGVLKDDIFEPQIATVTLPDASATFAGSLISPVLSLVYADFDGKYRVKYSWEISR
;
A
#
# COMPACT_ATOMS: atom_id res chain seq x y z
N MET A 1 16.68 -21.00 -16.01
CA MET A 1 15.24 -20.86 -16.29
C MET A 1 14.55 -20.60 -14.97
N GLY A 2 13.73 -19.55 -14.87
CA GLY A 2 13.15 -19.17 -13.58
C GLY A 2 11.81 -19.84 -13.31
N THR A 3 11.37 -19.76 -12.05
CA THR A 3 10.11 -20.29 -11.53
C THR A 3 9.15 -19.14 -11.25
N ILE A 4 7.83 -19.32 -11.50
CA ILE A 4 6.84 -18.37 -11.00
C ILE A 4 6.79 -18.44 -9.48
N GLN A 5 6.96 -17.30 -8.83
CA GLN A 5 6.79 -17.16 -7.39
C GLN A 5 5.50 -16.42 -7.10
N VAL A 6 4.71 -16.93 -6.16
CA VAL A 6 3.54 -16.21 -5.63
C VAL A 6 3.73 -16.07 -4.13
N ALA A 7 3.55 -14.86 -3.62
CA ALA A 7 3.72 -14.56 -2.21
C ALA A 7 2.53 -13.74 -1.69
N SER A 8 2.18 -13.97 -0.42
CA SER A 8 1.47 -12.98 0.38
C SER A 8 2.52 -12.24 1.20
N LEU A 9 2.57 -10.92 1.04
CA LEU A 9 3.49 -10.09 1.80
C LEU A 9 2.72 -9.40 2.91
N SER A 10 3.18 -9.61 4.14
CA SER A 10 2.90 -8.74 5.27
C SER A 10 4.22 -8.16 5.77
N ARG A 11 4.16 -7.17 6.67
CA ARG A 11 5.37 -6.61 7.29
C ARG A 11 6.26 -7.69 7.92
N SER A 12 5.69 -8.78 8.44
CA SER A 12 6.46 -9.90 8.99
C SER A 12 7.21 -10.73 7.94
N THR A 13 6.86 -10.61 6.66
CA THR A 13 7.51 -11.37 5.57
C THR A 13 8.78 -10.68 5.06
N VAL A 14 8.90 -9.35 5.22
CA VAL A 14 10.12 -8.61 4.85
C VAL A 14 11.17 -8.81 5.94
N ARG A 15 12.30 -9.44 5.60
CA ARG A 15 13.36 -9.77 6.57
C ARG A 15 14.57 -8.86 6.52
N ASP A 16 14.74 -8.04 5.48
CA ASP A 16 15.90 -7.14 5.40
C ASP A 16 15.75 -5.97 6.40
N PRO A 17 16.70 -5.84 7.34
CA PRO A 17 16.61 -4.85 8.41
C PRO A 17 16.75 -3.42 7.90
N VAL A 18 17.40 -3.20 6.76
CA VAL A 18 17.56 -1.86 6.16
C VAL A 18 16.25 -1.44 5.50
N VAL A 19 15.58 -2.37 4.81
CA VAL A 19 14.26 -2.12 4.21
C VAL A 19 13.23 -1.80 5.28
N LEU A 20 13.16 -2.65 6.31
CA LEU A 20 12.28 -2.42 7.46
C LEU A 20 12.60 -1.09 8.13
N ARG A 21 13.88 -0.76 8.34
CA ARG A 21 14.26 0.54 8.91
C ARG A 21 13.85 1.72 8.04
N PHE A 22 13.98 1.61 6.72
CA PHE A 22 13.51 2.65 5.79
C PHE A 22 12.00 2.84 5.91
N VAL A 23 11.22 1.76 5.79
CA VAL A 23 9.75 1.78 5.93
C VAL A 23 9.34 2.35 7.28
N ASP A 24 9.91 1.84 8.37
CA ASP A 24 9.63 2.30 9.74
C ASP A 24 9.83 3.81 9.85
N GLN A 25 10.95 4.31 9.33
CA GLN A 25 11.27 5.73 9.44
C GLN A 25 10.36 6.62 8.58
N VAL A 26 10.01 6.20 7.36
CA VAL A 26 9.04 6.94 6.54
C VAL A 26 7.66 6.94 7.20
N VAL A 27 7.22 5.80 7.74
CA VAL A 27 5.95 5.68 8.49
C VAL A 27 5.94 6.65 9.67
N GLU A 28 7.02 6.74 10.46
CA GLU A 28 7.08 7.65 11.60
C GLU A 28 7.03 9.14 11.18
N ILE A 29 7.68 9.51 10.06
CA ILE A 29 7.57 10.87 9.49
C ILE A 29 6.10 11.16 9.15
N MET A 30 5.43 10.26 8.43
CA MET A 30 4.05 10.43 8.05
C MET A 30 3.09 10.44 9.24
N LYS A 31 3.33 9.64 10.29
CA LYS A 31 2.54 9.71 11.53
C LYS A 31 2.63 11.09 12.18
N LEU A 32 3.81 11.70 12.21
CA LEU A 32 3.98 13.06 12.72
C LEU A 32 3.25 14.08 11.85
N GLU A 33 3.16 13.87 10.54
CA GLU A 33 2.37 14.72 9.65
C GLU A 33 0.88 14.58 9.91
N VAL A 34 0.40 13.36 10.14
CA VAL A 34 -0.97 13.13 10.58
C VAL A 34 -1.25 13.83 11.92
N GLU A 35 -0.35 13.70 12.90
CA GLU A 35 -0.44 14.42 14.17
C GLU A 35 -0.50 15.94 13.96
N GLN A 36 0.39 16.50 13.13
CA GLN A 36 0.42 17.92 12.82
C GLN A 36 -0.86 18.37 12.09
N ALA A 37 -1.38 17.57 11.16
CA ALA A 37 -2.56 17.89 10.36
C ALA A 37 -3.85 17.89 11.18
N LEU A 38 -4.00 16.92 12.09
CA LEU A 38 -5.13 16.84 13.01
C LEU A 38 -5.01 17.87 14.13
N GLY A 39 -3.78 18.14 14.61
CA GLY A 39 -3.49 19.25 15.50
C GLY A 39 -3.93 20.59 14.92
N ALA A 40 -3.55 20.88 13.67
CA ALA A 40 -3.96 22.09 12.96
C ALA A 40 -5.48 22.18 12.74
N LEU A 41 -6.18 21.05 12.67
CA LEU A 41 -7.64 21.02 12.57
C LEU A 41 -8.34 21.26 13.91
N LYS A 42 -7.73 20.80 15.01
CA LYS A 42 -8.25 20.94 16.38
C LYS A 42 -7.97 22.32 16.97
N ASP A 43 -6.74 22.81 16.81
CA ASP A 43 -6.26 24.09 17.34
C ASP A 43 -5.28 24.72 16.33
N PRO A 44 -5.80 25.48 15.34
CA PRO A 44 -4.99 26.13 14.32
C PRO A 44 -3.99 27.16 14.87
N GLU A 45 -4.25 27.74 16.05
CA GLU A 45 -3.35 28.73 16.66
C GLU A 45 -2.14 28.03 17.30
N ALA A 46 -2.36 26.91 17.99
CA ALA A 46 -1.27 26.12 18.57
C ALA A 46 -0.46 25.34 17.52
N VAL A 47 -1.09 24.96 16.41
CA VAL A 47 -0.47 24.21 15.30
C VAL A 47 -0.75 24.93 13.98
N PRO A 48 0.01 26.00 13.67
CA PRO A 48 -0.23 26.85 12.51
C PRO A 48 0.20 26.22 11.16
N ALA A 49 0.67 24.98 11.19
CA ALA A 49 1.19 24.27 10.02
C ALA A 49 0.14 24.21 8.91
N LYS A 50 0.51 24.69 7.72
CA LYS A 50 -0.30 24.55 6.52
C LYS A 50 0.15 23.31 5.77
N MET A 51 -0.65 22.25 5.87
CA MET A 51 -0.47 21.05 5.05
C MET A 51 -0.46 21.46 3.58
N GLY A 52 0.56 21.02 2.87
CA GLY A 52 0.86 21.49 1.52
C GLY A 52 0.72 20.39 0.47
N HIS A 53 0.97 20.80 -0.77
CA HIS A 53 1.20 19.88 -1.86
C HIS A 53 2.71 19.66 -2.04
N LEU A 54 3.07 18.45 -2.43
CA LEU A 54 4.41 18.00 -2.76
C LEU A 54 4.61 18.14 -4.26
N LYS A 55 5.78 18.64 -4.65
CA LYS A 55 6.18 18.75 -6.06
C LYS A 55 7.07 17.58 -6.41
N VAL A 56 6.61 16.73 -7.33
CA VAL A 56 7.34 15.53 -7.72
C VAL A 56 7.63 15.50 -9.23
N GLY A 57 8.84 15.05 -9.57
CA GLY A 57 9.31 14.90 -10.95
C GLY A 57 10.00 16.14 -11.52
N ALA A 58 10.63 15.96 -12.69
CA ALA A 58 11.32 17.03 -13.43
C ALA A 58 10.35 18.06 -14.03
N THR A 59 9.15 17.60 -14.43
CA THR A 59 7.99 18.44 -14.68
C THR A 59 7.11 18.36 -13.43
N PRO A 60 7.18 19.35 -12.52
CA PRO A 60 6.58 19.20 -11.19
C PRO A 60 5.08 19.00 -11.29
N ARG A 61 4.61 17.83 -10.84
CA ARG A 61 3.19 17.60 -10.53
C ARG A 61 2.99 17.79 -9.03
N GLU A 62 1.83 18.33 -8.67
CA GLU A 62 1.46 18.60 -7.28
C GLU A 62 0.61 17.44 -6.74
N TYR A 63 1.04 16.87 -5.62
CA TYR A 63 0.34 15.81 -4.88
C TYR A 63 -0.01 16.30 -3.49
N PRO A 64 -1.18 15.99 -2.94
CA PRO A 64 -1.44 16.29 -1.53
C PRO A 64 -0.43 15.52 -0.65
N SER A 65 -0.01 16.13 0.46
CA SER A 65 0.70 15.42 1.52
C SER A 65 -0.20 14.41 2.22
N VAL A 66 0.38 13.40 2.88
CA VAL A 66 -0.37 12.44 3.71
C VAL A 66 -1.16 13.18 4.79
N GLY A 67 -0.54 14.18 5.44
CA GLY A 67 -1.22 15.06 6.39
C GLY A 67 -2.43 15.78 5.79
N LEU A 68 -2.34 16.29 4.56
CA LEU A 68 -3.46 16.96 3.89
C LEU A 68 -4.62 15.98 3.62
N VAL A 69 -4.33 14.80 3.07
CA VAL A 69 -5.35 13.78 2.78
C VAL A 69 -6.10 13.36 4.04
N ILE A 70 -5.37 13.16 5.15
CA ILE A 70 -5.96 12.80 6.43
C ILE A 70 -6.79 13.96 7.00
N GLN A 71 -6.32 15.20 6.87
CA GLN A 71 -7.10 16.37 7.29
C GLN A 71 -8.41 16.50 6.52
N GLU A 72 -8.39 16.28 5.20
CA GLU A 72 -9.60 16.30 4.36
C GLU A 72 -10.57 15.19 4.75
N ARG A 73 -10.07 13.98 5.00
CA ARG A 73 -10.91 12.88 5.51
C ARG A 73 -11.51 13.24 6.87
N ALA A 74 -10.72 13.75 7.80
CA ALA A 74 -11.21 14.15 9.11
C ALA A 74 -12.31 15.23 9.04
N LYS A 75 -12.21 16.16 8.09
CA LYS A 75 -13.24 17.19 7.84
C LYS A 75 -14.54 16.62 7.28
N SER A 76 -14.47 15.57 6.47
CA SER A 76 -15.66 14.95 5.86
C SER A 76 -16.39 13.96 6.77
N LEU A 77 -15.81 13.57 7.90
CA LEU A 77 -16.46 12.71 8.88
C LEU A 77 -17.65 13.41 9.59
N PRO A 78 -18.68 12.65 9.98
CA PRO A 78 -19.72 13.11 10.89
C PRO A 78 -19.16 13.72 12.18
N PRO A 79 -19.83 14.73 12.80
CA PRO A 79 -19.28 15.45 13.95
C PRO A 79 -18.89 14.58 15.16
N ASP A 80 -19.66 13.54 15.44
CA ASP A 80 -19.42 12.57 16.51
C ASP A 80 -18.15 11.75 16.24
N ARG A 81 -18.00 11.22 15.02
CA ARG A 81 -16.80 10.47 14.60
C ARG A 81 -15.58 11.35 14.50
N ARG A 82 -15.72 12.58 13.99
CA ARG A 82 -14.64 13.57 13.98
C ARG A 82 -14.20 13.90 15.41
N SER A 83 -15.13 14.06 16.35
CA SER A 83 -14.80 14.30 17.76
C SER A 83 -14.12 13.09 18.41
N ALA A 84 -14.56 11.87 18.07
CA ALA A 84 -13.90 10.63 18.48
C ALA A 84 -12.46 10.54 17.94
N LEU A 85 -12.25 10.85 16.66
CA LEU A 85 -10.94 10.95 16.03
C LEU A 85 -10.05 11.99 16.77
N MET A 86 -10.57 13.19 17.02
CA MET A 86 -9.84 14.29 17.67
C MET A 86 -9.57 14.08 19.17
N SER A 87 -10.37 13.25 19.85
CA SER A 87 -10.15 12.91 21.27
C SER A 87 -9.15 11.77 21.43
N ARG A 88 -9.08 10.84 20.46
CA ARG A 88 -8.08 9.77 20.40
C ARG A 88 -6.70 10.27 20.02
N PHE A 89 -6.61 11.32 19.21
CA PHE A 89 -5.43 12.16 19.18
C PHE A 89 -5.32 12.91 20.51
N ARG A 90 -4.74 12.22 21.49
CA ARG A 90 -4.40 12.71 22.83
C ARG A 90 -3.57 13.98 22.73
N GLU A 91 -3.56 14.73 23.83
CA GLU A 91 -2.80 15.94 24.16
C GLU A 91 -1.27 15.81 23.96
N THR A 92 -0.80 15.37 22.79
CA THR A 92 0.60 15.52 22.36
C THR A 92 0.95 16.99 22.14
N ALA A 93 -0.06 17.86 22.20
CA ALA A 93 0.06 19.28 22.41
C ALA A 93 0.86 19.64 23.68
N GLU A 94 1.06 18.78 24.68
CA GLU A 94 2.04 19.03 25.75
C GLU A 94 3.49 18.79 25.27
N ALA A 95 3.90 19.72 24.41
CA ALA A 95 5.23 20.12 23.97
C ALA A 95 6.45 19.53 24.70
N THR A 96 7.08 18.54 24.08
CA THR A 96 8.55 18.46 23.98
C THR A 96 8.92 17.99 22.57
N PRO A 97 10.05 18.43 21.99
CA PRO A 97 10.57 17.83 20.76
C PRO A 97 10.65 16.32 20.98
N ARG A 98 9.88 15.56 20.19
CA ARG A 98 9.94 14.10 20.28
C ARG A 98 11.19 13.65 19.54
N PRO A 99 12.13 12.96 20.21
CA PRO A 99 13.08 12.15 19.48
C PRO A 99 12.28 11.07 18.75
N LEU A 100 12.38 11.06 17.42
CA LEU A 100 11.81 9.98 16.62
C LEU A 100 12.46 8.66 17.06
N PRO A 101 11.70 7.58 17.30
CA PRO A 101 12.29 6.29 17.63
C PRO A 101 13.34 5.93 16.58
N ARG A 102 14.59 5.77 17.01
CA ARG A 102 15.76 5.41 16.16
C ARG A 102 16.36 6.53 15.31
N THR A 103 15.99 7.80 15.50
CA THR A 103 16.70 8.95 14.92
C THR A 103 16.78 10.12 15.89
N ASP A 104 17.89 10.86 15.89
CA ASP A 104 18.02 12.12 16.65
C ASP A 104 17.26 13.30 15.98
N LEU A 105 16.26 13.00 15.14
CA LEU A 105 15.51 14.00 14.39
C LEU A 105 14.67 14.84 15.34
N LYS A 106 15.01 16.13 15.40
CA LYS A 106 14.28 17.14 16.18
C LYS A 106 13.24 17.79 15.29
N VAL A 107 12.05 17.20 15.27
CA VAL A 107 10.87 17.75 14.57
C VAL A 107 9.98 18.51 15.55
N ASN A 108 9.41 19.62 15.09
CA ASN A 108 8.47 20.43 15.84
C ASN A 108 7.11 20.40 15.13
N ILE A 109 6.16 19.64 15.66
CA ILE A 109 4.80 19.55 15.14
C ILE A 109 4.08 20.91 15.16
N ARG A 110 4.46 21.84 16.04
CA ARG A 110 3.89 23.21 16.10
C ARG A 110 4.56 24.20 15.16
N SER A 111 5.54 23.76 14.37
CA SER A 111 6.15 24.64 13.37
C SER A 111 5.12 25.00 12.31
N GLU A 112 5.22 26.21 11.75
CA GLU A 112 4.54 26.56 10.50
C GLU A 112 5.02 25.70 9.31
N LYS A 113 6.20 25.09 9.44
CA LYS A 113 6.74 24.17 8.45
C LYS A 113 6.12 22.80 8.58
N TYR A 114 5.74 22.27 7.43
CA TYR A 114 5.40 20.86 7.24
C TYR A 114 6.57 19.93 7.65
N ILE A 115 6.28 18.77 8.25
CA ILE A 115 7.28 17.88 8.86
C ILE A 115 8.39 17.50 7.88
N LEU A 116 8.07 17.10 6.65
CA LEU A 116 9.08 16.74 5.65
C LEU A 116 10.08 17.88 5.36
N HIS A 117 9.66 19.14 5.48
CA HIS A 117 10.53 20.32 5.31
C HIS A 117 11.38 20.65 6.54
N GLN A 118 11.14 19.99 7.67
CA GLN A 118 11.96 20.11 8.87
C GLN A 118 13.08 19.06 8.92
N ILE A 119 13.01 18.04 8.05
CA ILE A 119 13.90 16.89 8.07
C ILE A 119 14.99 17.06 7.02
N ASP A 120 16.25 16.92 7.44
CA ASP A 120 17.33 16.67 6.50
C ASP A 120 17.34 15.19 6.13
N ALA A 121 16.77 14.86 4.96
CA ALA A 121 16.64 13.48 4.50
C ALA A 121 17.98 12.74 4.47
N LYS A 122 19.09 13.41 4.11
CA LYS A 122 20.41 12.76 4.06
C LYS A 122 20.87 12.29 5.43
N SER A 123 20.72 13.13 6.45
CA SER A 123 21.06 12.78 7.83
C SER A 123 20.07 11.76 8.40
N ALA A 124 18.77 11.97 8.17
CA ALA A 124 17.71 11.08 8.59
C ALA A 124 17.95 9.65 8.10
N PHE A 125 18.25 9.51 6.82
CA PHE A 125 18.42 8.22 6.17
C PHE A 125 19.90 7.92 5.90
N ALA A 126 20.83 8.32 6.77
CA ALA A 126 22.26 8.07 6.58
C ALA A 126 22.63 6.57 6.54
N PHE A 127 21.76 5.69 7.04
CA PHE A 127 21.89 4.24 6.91
C PHE A 127 21.57 3.73 5.50
N PHE A 128 20.94 4.56 4.68
CA PHE A 128 20.58 4.29 3.30
C PHE A 128 21.79 4.61 2.41
N ASN A 129 22.47 3.57 1.91
CA ASN A 129 23.60 3.73 0.99
C ASN A 129 23.17 3.48 -0.46
N PRO A 130 23.94 3.90 -1.48
CA PRO A 130 23.60 3.63 -2.89
C PRO A 130 23.48 2.14 -3.24
N ALA A 131 24.15 1.26 -2.50
CA ALA A 131 24.03 -0.19 -2.66
C ALA A 131 22.70 -0.75 -2.10
N PHE A 132 21.94 0.05 -1.37
CA PHE A 132 20.63 -0.34 -0.83
C PHE A 132 19.65 -0.69 -1.94
N ALA A 133 19.61 0.07 -3.04
CA ALA A 133 18.65 -0.22 -4.10
C ALA A 133 18.83 -1.64 -4.64
N GLN A 134 20.09 -2.08 -4.80
CA GLN A 134 20.39 -3.45 -5.18
C GLN A 134 20.05 -4.44 -4.06
N LYS A 135 20.48 -4.18 -2.82
CA LYS A 135 20.17 -5.06 -1.67
C LYS A 135 18.68 -5.20 -1.39
N PHE A 136 17.90 -4.17 -1.62
CA PHE A 136 16.45 -4.17 -1.50
C PHE A 136 15.85 -5.09 -2.55
N LEU A 137 16.31 -4.99 -3.80
CA LEU A 137 15.89 -5.92 -4.85
C LEU A 137 16.28 -7.36 -4.54
N ASP A 138 17.49 -7.57 -4.01
CA ASP A 138 17.98 -8.89 -3.63
C ASP A 138 17.13 -9.45 -2.47
N SER A 139 16.86 -8.64 -1.43
CA SER A 139 15.97 -9.03 -0.32
C SER A 139 14.55 -9.29 -0.79
N LEU A 140 14.05 -8.58 -1.78
CA LEU A 140 12.75 -8.86 -2.36
C LEU A 140 12.73 -10.22 -3.04
N ASN A 141 13.80 -10.58 -3.74
CA ASN A 141 13.92 -11.90 -4.33
C ASN A 141 14.01 -13.00 -3.25
N ASP A 142 14.68 -12.72 -2.13
CA ASP A 142 14.81 -13.66 -1.00
C ASP A 142 13.50 -13.81 -0.20
N ALA A 143 12.77 -12.72 0.05
CA ALA A 143 11.50 -12.73 0.79
C ALA A 143 10.34 -13.41 0.03
N ARG A 144 10.52 -13.67 -1.27
CA ARG A 144 9.55 -14.40 -2.11
C ARG A 144 9.63 -15.93 -1.97
N GLY A 145 10.48 -16.44 -1.08
CA GLY A 145 10.54 -17.87 -0.78
C GLY A 145 9.27 -18.38 -0.07
N ASP A 146 8.51 -19.24 -0.75
CA ASP A 146 7.94 -20.50 -0.20
C ASP A 146 6.95 -21.22 -1.15
N ILE A 147 6.66 -20.69 -2.35
CA ILE A 147 5.93 -21.44 -3.38
C ILE A 147 6.66 -21.31 -4.72
N SER A 148 7.56 -22.27 -4.97
CA SER A 148 8.27 -22.44 -6.23
C SER A 148 7.66 -23.60 -7.02
N PHE A 149 7.11 -23.33 -8.21
CA PHE A 149 6.69 -24.38 -9.14
C PHE A 149 7.85 -24.80 -10.06
N GLU A 150 8.23 -26.08 -10.02
CA GLU A 150 9.19 -26.63 -10.97
C GLU A 150 8.60 -26.66 -12.40
N ARG A 151 9.46 -26.40 -13.39
CA ARG A 151 9.07 -26.29 -14.80
C ARG A 151 9.02 -27.68 -15.47
N PRO A 152 7.98 -27.99 -16.26
CA PRO A 152 8.07 -29.04 -17.27
C PRO A 152 8.98 -28.59 -18.43
N THR A 153 10.01 -29.37 -18.77
CA THR A 153 10.88 -29.12 -19.94
C THR A 153 10.03 -29.04 -21.21
N ALA A 154 9.94 -27.85 -21.82
CA ALA A 154 9.16 -27.63 -23.03
C ALA A 154 10.05 -27.74 -24.27
N ALA A 155 9.82 -28.77 -25.08
CA ALA A 155 10.34 -28.90 -26.43
C ALA A 155 9.26 -28.41 -27.42
N GLY A 156 9.33 -27.14 -27.83
CA GLY A 156 8.40 -26.52 -28.76
C GLY A 156 8.46 -24.99 -28.69
N GLY A 157 8.21 -24.30 -29.81
CA GLY A 157 8.26 -22.83 -29.88
C GLY A 157 7.47 -22.18 -28.74
N ALA A 158 8.14 -21.36 -27.94
CA ALA A 158 7.59 -20.87 -26.68
C ALA A 158 6.36 -19.99 -26.96
N VAL A 159 5.20 -20.43 -26.50
CA VAL A 159 3.98 -19.62 -26.52
C VAL A 159 4.17 -18.47 -25.53
N ILE A 160 4.05 -17.25 -26.02
CA ILE A 160 4.25 -16.03 -25.23
C ILE A 160 2.93 -15.63 -24.56
N ASN A 161 3.02 -15.32 -23.27
CA ASN A 161 1.90 -14.81 -22.49
C ASN A 161 1.72 -13.32 -22.73
N THR A 162 0.49 -12.86 -22.88
CA THR A 162 0.15 -11.46 -23.22
C THR A 162 -0.45 -10.68 -22.05
N GLY A 163 -0.99 -11.38 -21.04
CA GLY A 163 -1.66 -10.75 -19.92
C GLY A 163 -1.72 -11.62 -18.67
N LEU A 164 -2.03 -10.98 -17.55
CA LEU A 164 -2.25 -11.62 -16.26
C LEU A 164 -3.47 -11.00 -15.56
N ALA A 165 -4.36 -11.81 -15.02
CA ALA A 165 -5.51 -11.38 -14.25
C ALA A 165 -5.42 -11.84 -12.79
N PHE A 166 -5.75 -10.95 -11.86
CA PHE A 166 -5.98 -11.28 -10.46
C PHE A 166 -7.48 -11.49 -10.23
N ARG A 167 -7.87 -12.68 -9.75
CA ARG A 167 -9.26 -13.10 -9.63
C ARG A 167 -9.63 -13.46 -8.20
N LEU A 168 -10.71 -12.88 -7.71
CA LEU A 168 -11.32 -13.15 -6.41
C LEU A 168 -12.35 -14.27 -6.52
N HIS A 169 -12.28 -15.26 -5.63
CA HIS A 169 -13.16 -16.44 -5.64
C HIS A 169 -14.15 -16.46 -4.48
N GLU A 170 -13.69 -16.09 -3.29
CA GLU A 170 -14.44 -16.25 -2.04
C GLU A 170 -13.99 -15.20 -1.03
N VAL A 171 -14.93 -14.64 -0.27
CA VAL A 171 -14.66 -13.99 1.01
C VAL A 171 -15.47 -14.72 2.07
N LYS A 172 -14.79 -15.23 3.09
CA LYS A 172 -15.41 -15.91 4.23
C LYS A 172 -15.18 -15.11 5.50
N CYS A 173 -16.25 -14.80 6.22
CA CYS A 173 -16.17 -14.40 7.62
C CYS A 173 -15.83 -15.64 8.45
N LEU A 174 -14.73 -15.62 9.19
CA LEU A 174 -14.33 -16.66 10.13
C LEU A 174 -14.79 -16.32 11.54
N ASP A 175 -14.82 -15.03 11.87
CA ASP A 175 -15.20 -14.42 13.15
C ASP A 175 -15.66 -12.99 12.83
N GLU A 176 -16.82 -12.57 13.33
CA GLU A 176 -17.40 -11.22 13.18
C GLU A 176 -16.73 -10.21 14.15
N THR A 177 -16.89 -8.91 13.91
CA THR A 177 -16.46 -7.89 14.87
C THR A 177 -17.46 -7.80 16.05
N ASP A 178 -16.99 -7.86 17.31
CA ASP A 178 -17.82 -8.09 18.51
C ASP A 178 -18.29 -6.75 19.20
N PRO A 179 -19.45 -6.65 19.92
CA PRO A 179 -20.41 -7.71 20.22
C PRO A 179 -21.89 -7.44 19.84
N GLU A 180 -22.43 -8.37 19.07
CA GLU A 180 -23.75 -9.03 19.20
C GLU A 180 -25.03 -8.19 19.43
N ARG A 181 -25.04 -6.88 19.17
CA ARG A 181 -26.28 -6.08 19.17
C ARG A 181 -26.98 -6.07 17.81
N GLY A 182 -27.11 -7.24 17.20
CA GLY A 182 -27.98 -7.49 16.05
C GLY A 182 -27.66 -6.61 14.84
N GLY A 183 -26.64 -7.00 14.08
CA GLY A 183 -26.28 -6.42 12.79
C GLY A 183 -25.66 -7.51 11.92
N LYS A 184 -25.47 -7.23 10.63
CA LYS A 184 -24.54 -7.98 9.81
C LYS A 184 -23.49 -6.99 9.33
N ASP A 185 -22.23 -7.37 9.37
CA ASP A 185 -21.16 -6.52 8.87
C ASP A 185 -21.28 -6.33 7.35
N GLU A 186 -21.49 -5.09 6.93
CA GLU A 186 -21.47 -4.71 5.52
C GLU A 186 -20.04 -4.60 5.03
N ILE A 187 -19.46 -5.69 4.52
CA ILE A 187 -18.07 -5.67 4.06
C ILE A 187 -17.95 -5.10 2.65
N ALA A 188 -17.03 -4.16 2.50
CA ALA A 188 -16.52 -3.65 1.23
C ALA A 188 -15.05 -4.05 1.05
N MET A 189 -14.64 -4.19 -0.21
CA MET A 189 -13.27 -4.44 -0.60
C MET A 189 -12.88 -3.47 -1.71
N GLY A 190 -11.66 -2.99 -1.63
CA GLY A 190 -11.03 -2.16 -2.66
C GLY A 190 -9.53 -2.32 -2.56
N GLY A 191 -8.79 -1.52 -3.31
CA GLY A 191 -7.34 -1.62 -3.26
C GLY A 191 -6.64 -0.92 -4.39
N THR A 192 -5.41 -1.33 -4.63
CA THR A 192 -4.63 -0.83 -5.74
C THR A 192 -3.71 -1.92 -6.27
N THR A 193 -3.29 -1.78 -7.52
CA THR A 193 -2.26 -2.65 -8.10
C THR A 193 -0.96 -1.91 -8.28
N LEU A 194 0.11 -2.68 -8.46
CA LEU A 194 1.42 -2.21 -8.85
C LEU A 194 1.93 -3.14 -9.94
N ASP A 195 2.17 -2.60 -11.14
CA ASP A 195 2.77 -3.35 -12.23
C ASP A 195 4.30 -3.33 -12.19
N ASP A 196 4.94 -4.05 -13.12
CA ASP A 196 6.40 -4.17 -13.21
C ASP A 196 7.08 -2.86 -13.61
N THR A 197 6.32 -1.87 -14.07
CA THR A 197 6.81 -0.54 -14.40
C THR A 197 6.61 0.49 -13.28
N GLY A 198 6.03 0.06 -12.16
CA GLY A 198 5.68 0.94 -11.04
C GLY A 198 4.38 1.71 -11.27
N ASN A 199 3.62 1.41 -12.33
CA ASN A 199 2.30 2.01 -12.48
C ASN A 199 1.37 1.44 -11.43
N VAL A 200 0.52 2.32 -10.93
CA VAL A 200 -0.46 2.00 -9.92
C VAL A 200 -1.83 2.21 -10.51
N THR A 201 -2.74 1.27 -10.25
CA THR A 201 -4.11 1.34 -10.75
C THR A 201 -5.07 1.00 -9.64
N GLU A 202 -6.06 1.86 -9.45
CA GLU A 202 -7.11 1.69 -8.47
C GLU A 202 -7.91 0.39 -8.74
N ILE A 203 -8.14 -0.38 -7.67
CA ILE A 203 -9.21 -1.38 -7.62
C ILE A 203 -10.39 -0.70 -6.93
N LYS A 204 -11.33 -0.23 -7.76
CA LYS A 204 -12.55 0.43 -7.29
C LYS A 204 -13.23 -0.38 -6.20
N ALA A 205 -13.59 0.30 -5.12
CA ALA A 205 -14.28 -0.38 -4.03
C ALA A 205 -15.62 -0.94 -4.49
N PHE A 206 -15.96 -2.11 -3.97
CA PHE A 206 -17.23 -2.77 -4.19
C PHE A 206 -17.74 -3.42 -2.91
N SER A 207 -19.06 -3.56 -2.80
CA SER A 207 -19.67 -4.36 -1.74
C SER A 207 -19.33 -5.83 -1.95
N VAL A 208 -18.77 -6.46 -0.92
CA VAL A 208 -18.53 -7.91 -0.90
C VAL A 208 -19.79 -8.64 -0.42
N GLY A 209 -20.48 -8.10 0.59
CA GLY A 209 -21.69 -8.71 1.13
C GLY A 209 -22.00 -8.25 2.55
N LYS A 210 -22.96 -8.92 3.16
CA LYS A 210 -23.32 -8.81 4.58
C LYS A 210 -22.96 -10.12 5.26
N PHE A 211 -22.16 -10.06 6.31
CA PHE A 211 -21.64 -11.25 6.98
C PHE A 211 -22.17 -11.36 8.41
N ASN A 212 -22.47 -12.59 8.83
CA ASN A 212 -22.28 -13.00 10.21
C ASN A 212 -21.08 -13.97 10.27
N ASP A 213 -20.76 -14.45 11.48
CA ASP A 213 -19.91 -15.61 11.68
C ASP A 213 -20.14 -16.73 10.67
N ASN A 214 -19.05 -17.19 10.05
CA ASN A 214 -19.02 -18.27 9.07
C ASN A 214 -19.74 -18.03 7.75
N ASP A 215 -20.37 -16.86 7.54
CA ASP A 215 -20.96 -16.51 6.24
C ASP A 215 -19.87 -16.48 5.16
N VAL A 216 -20.25 -16.93 3.95
CA VAL A 216 -19.38 -17.01 2.79
C VAL A 216 -20.03 -16.28 1.63
N SER A 217 -19.32 -15.31 1.06
CA SER A 217 -19.64 -14.70 -0.22
C SER A 217 -18.78 -15.35 -1.29
N THR A 218 -19.40 -16.16 -2.14
CA THR A 218 -18.73 -16.86 -3.25
C THR A 218 -19.07 -16.18 -4.57
N PHE A 219 -18.10 -16.11 -5.48
CA PHE A 219 -18.30 -15.59 -6.83
C PHE A 219 -18.35 -16.78 -7.81
N ASP A 220 -19.56 -17.14 -8.27
CA ASP A 220 -19.79 -18.27 -9.20
C ASP A 220 -18.87 -18.23 -10.43
N THR A 221 -18.64 -17.02 -10.93
CA THR A 221 -17.53 -16.70 -11.81
C THR A 221 -16.53 -15.87 -11.03
N PRO A 222 -15.26 -16.27 -10.91
CA PRO A 222 -14.26 -15.50 -10.18
C PRO A 222 -14.22 -14.05 -10.67
N LYS A 223 -14.35 -13.11 -9.74
CA LYS A 223 -14.38 -11.68 -10.05
C LYS A 223 -12.96 -11.19 -10.35
N THR A 224 -12.69 -10.80 -11.59
CA THR A 224 -11.42 -10.16 -11.94
C THR A 224 -11.34 -8.79 -11.29
N LEU A 225 -10.38 -8.60 -10.39
CA LEU A 225 -10.15 -7.30 -9.73
C LEU A 225 -9.11 -6.46 -10.46
N ALA A 226 -8.16 -7.11 -11.13
CA ALA A 226 -7.11 -6.43 -11.87
C ALA A 226 -6.61 -7.24 -13.06
N THR A 227 -6.10 -6.53 -14.06
CA THR A 227 -5.43 -7.10 -15.23
C THR A 227 -4.13 -6.35 -15.52
N PHE A 228 -3.10 -7.09 -15.89
CA PHE A 228 -1.78 -6.59 -16.22
C PHE A 228 -1.42 -6.98 -17.64
N ALA A 229 -0.81 -6.06 -18.40
CA ALA A 229 -0.25 -6.37 -19.71
C ALA A 229 1.16 -6.94 -19.54
N LEU A 230 1.44 -8.11 -20.14
CA LEU A 230 2.75 -8.77 -20.04
C LEU A 230 3.64 -8.41 -21.24
N LYS A 231 3.88 -7.11 -21.46
CA LYS A 231 4.70 -6.61 -22.58
C LYS A 231 6.11 -6.23 -22.13
N GLY A 232 7.09 -6.35 -23.03
CA GLY A 232 8.47 -5.91 -22.77
C GLY A 232 9.31 -6.96 -22.05
N GLU A 233 10.30 -6.51 -21.29
CA GLU A 233 11.31 -7.37 -20.68
C GLU A 233 10.81 -8.07 -19.41
N PHE A 234 11.45 -9.18 -19.08
CA PHE A 234 11.23 -10.01 -17.91
C PHE A 234 12.53 -10.08 -17.09
N PRO A 235 12.47 -10.32 -15.76
CA PRO A 235 11.30 -10.73 -14.97
C PRO A 235 10.29 -9.62 -14.72
N LYS A 236 9.03 -10.00 -14.51
CA LYS A 236 7.95 -9.07 -14.11
C LYS A 236 7.48 -9.39 -12.71
N THR A 237 7.37 -8.38 -11.84
CA THR A 237 6.74 -8.51 -10.54
C THR A 237 5.51 -7.64 -10.51
N LEU A 238 4.37 -8.25 -10.16
CA LEU A 238 3.08 -7.60 -10.13
C LEU A 238 2.51 -7.79 -8.72
N SER A 239 1.94 -6.73 -8.15
CA SER A 239 1.36 -6.79 -6.80
C SER A 239 -0.06 -6.23 -6.79
N VAL A 240 -0.88 -6.78 -5.92
CA VAL A 240 -2.23 -6.35 -5.63
C VAL A 240 -2.34 -6.12 -4.13
N PHE A 241 -2.65 -4.89 -3.76
CA PHE A 241 -2.92 -4.46 -2.39
C PHE A 241 -4.44 -4.47 -2.22
N LEU A 242 -4.95 -5.25 -1.28
CA LEU A 242 -6.39 -5.34 -1.00
C LEU A 242 -6.66 -4.88 0.42
N ALA A 243 -7.51 -3.86 0.54
CA ALA A 243 -8.09 -3.43 1.79
C ALA A 243 -9.51 -3.99 1.92
N LEU A 244 -9.87 -4.36 3.13
CA LEU A 244 -11.20 -4.83 3.51
C LEU A 244 -11.69 -3.91 4.64
N ALA A 245 -12.93 -3.44 4.54
CA ALA A 245 -13.51 -2.52 5.50
C ALA A 245 -15.01 -2.71 5.62
N GLU A 246 -15.57 -2.42 6.79
CA GLU A 246 -17.00 -2.23 6.95
C GLU A 246 -17.49 -0.93 6.27
N LYS A 247 -18.62 -1.01 5.56
CA LYS A 247 -19.07 -0.04 4.55
C LYS A 247 -19.91 1.11 5.13
N ASP A 248 -20.12 1.16 6.44
CA ASP A 248 -21.01 2.14 7.06
C ASP A 248 -20.60 3.61 6.84
N LEU A 249 -19.43 3.87 6.22
CA LEU A 249 -19.04 5.17 5.71
C LEU A 249 -18.53 5.12 4.26
N GLY A 250 -19.32 5.68 3.34
CA GLY A 250 -18.90 5.95 1.96
C GLY A 250 -17.64 6.84 1.84
N GLY A 251 -17.03 6.82 0.65
CA GLY A 251 -15.83 7.61 0.33
C GLY A 251 -14.51 7.04 0.86
N PHE A 252 -14.51 5.79 1.36
CA PHE A 252 -13.29 5.11 1.80
C PHE A 252 -12.34 4.77 0.66
N ALA A 253 -12.87 4.34 -0.49
CA ALA A 253 -12.05 4.02 -1.68
C ALA A 253 -11.25 5.24 -2.15
N ASP A 254 -11.95 6.35 -2.40
CA ASP A 254 -11.36 7.63 -2.79
C ASP A 254 -10.33 8.12 -1.76
N PHE A 255 -10.58 7.86 -0.47
CA PHE A 255 -9.64 8.17 0.59
C PHE A 255 -8.37 7.31 0.51
N LEU A 256 -8.51 5.99 0.33
CA LEU A 256 -7.38 5.07 0.19
C LEU A 256 -6.54 5.39 -1.05
N GLU A 257 -7.19 5.70 -2.17
CA GLU A 257 -6.53 6.11 -3.41
C GLU A 257 -5.68 7.35 -3.18
N LYS A 258 -6.28 8.43 -2.68
CA LYS A 258 -5.56 9.68 -2.36
C LYS A 258 -4.45 9.48 -1.35
N LEU A 259 -4.68 8.66 -0.33
CA LEU A 259 -3.68 8.38 0.69
C LEU A 259 -2.49 7.64 0.10
N PHE A 260 -2.74 6.65 -0.75
CA PHE A 260 -1.69 5.91 -1.42
C PHE A 260 -0.89 6.80 -2.39
N GLU A 261 -1.55 7.66 -3.17
CA GLU A 261 -0.88 8.65 -4.02
C GLU A 261 0.02 9.60 -3.22
N ALA A 262 -0.48 10.11 -2.09
CA ALA A 262 0.28 10.95 -1.18
C ALA A 262 1.52 10.24 -0.62
N ILE A 263 1.36 8.97 -0.21
CA ILE A 263 2.47 8.13 0.25
C ILE A 263 3.52 7.96 -0.85
N GLN A 264 3.11 7.63 -2.09
CA GLN A 264 4.04 7.48 -3.21
C GLN A 264 4.80 8.78 -3.49
N ALA A 265 4.11 9.92 -3.45
CA ALA A 265 4.72 11.23 -3.65
C ALA A 265 5.80 11.51 -2.59
N GLU A 266 5.51 11.30 -1.31
CA GLU A 266 6.46 11.49 -0.21
C GLU A 266 7.67 10.55 -0.29
N VAL A 267 7.42 9.26 -0.52
CA VAL A 267 8.50 8.27 -0.72
C VAL A 267 9.40 8.72 -1.87
N THR A 268 8.82 9.22 -2.96
CA THR A 268 9.59 9.72 -4.11
C THR A 268 10.41 10.96 -3.75
N VAL A 269 9.83 11.92 -3.00
CA VAL A 269 10.56 13.10 -2.52
C VAL A 269 11.74 12.70 -1.65
N ILE A 270 11.54 11.76 -0.71
CA ILE A 270 12.59 11.24 0.16
C ILE A 270 13.70 10.59 -0.66
N LEU A 271 13.38 9.65 -1.56
CA LEU A 271 14.39 8.96 -2.37
C LEU A 271 15.15 9.94 -3.29
N THR A 272 14.47 10.94 -3.84
CA THR A 272 15.10 12.00 -4.64
C THR A 272 16.09 12.81 -3.81
N ALA A 273 15.73 13.16 -2.57
CA ALA A 273 16.61 13.89 -1.66
C ALA A 273 17.86 13.07 -1.26
N LEU A 274 17.77 11.74 -1.27
CA LEU A 274 18.89 10.82 -1.08
C LEU A 274 19.80 10.69 -2.31
N GLY A 275 19.51 11.41 -3.40
CA GLY A 275 20.29 11.35 -4.64
C GLY A 275 20.07 10.06 -5.44
N ILE A 276 19.05 9.29 -5.07
CA ILE A 276 18.60 8.16 -5.88
C ILE A 276 17.83 8.79 -7.03
N ALA A 277 18.35 8.62 -8.25
CA ALA A 277 17.70 9.15 -9.43
C ALA A 277 16.33 8.47 -9.56
N ALA A 278 15.30 9.12 -9.03
CA ALA A 278 13.91 8.78 -9.27
C ALA A 278 13.60 9.15 -10.73
N GLY A 279 14.19 8.42 -11.68
CA GLY A 279 13.94 8.60 -13.11
C GLY A 279 12.43 8.59 -13.33
N ALA A 280 11.89 9.68 -13.86
CA ALA A 280 10.47 10.01 -14.09
C ALA A 280 9.40 8.99 -13.64
N ILE A 281 9.33 8.68 -12.34
CA ILE A 281 8.46 7.63 -11.79
C ILE A 281 6.97 8.01 -11.78
N ILE A 282 6.64 9.30 -11.93
CA ILE A 282 5.26 9.77 -11.75
C ILE A 282 4.60 10.20 -13.09
N GLY A 283 5.29 10.07 -14.22
CA GLY A 283 4.80 10.60 -15.50
C GLY A 283 3.57 9.92 -16.09
N GLY A 284 3.42 8.61 -15.93
CA GLY A 284 2.60 7.80 -16.86
C GLY A 284 1.22 7.32 -16.39
N SER A 285 0.96 7.19 -15.09
CA SER A 285 -0.19 6.38 -14.63
C SER A 285 -1.40 7.16 -14.10
N ILE A 286 -1.25 8.42 -13.71
CA ILE A 286 -2.29 9.12 -12.92
C ILE A 286 -3.23 9.95 -13.81
N GLY A 287 -3.87 9.32 -14.81
CA GLY A 287 -5.11 9.86 -15.39
C GLY A 287 -5.16 10.23 -16.87
N SER A 288 -4.18 9.89 -17.70
CA SER A 288 -4.32 10.05 -19.16
C SER A 288 -3.41 9.12 -19.93
N THR A 289 -4.01 8.43 -20.90
CA THR A 289 -3.35 7.72 -22.00
C THR A 289 -2.05 8.41 -22.46
N VAL A 290 -0.98 7.61 -22.52
CA VAL A 290 0.34 7.84 -23.16
C VAL A 290 1.41 8.55 -22.31
N GLY A 291 2.44 7.78 -21.94
CA GLY A 291 3.83 8.20 -22.18
C GLY A 291 4.78 8.33 -20.98
N THR A 292 5.36 7.20 -20.56
CA THR A 292 6.82 6.88 -20.44
C THR A 292 7.02 5.91 -19.27
N ALA A 293 7.17 4.62 -19.62
CA ALA A 293 7.48 3.57 -18.68
C ALA A 293 8.91 3.74 -18.15
N ILE A 294 9.07 3.83 -16.84
CA ILE A 294 10.36 3.65 -16.17
C ILE A 294 10.22 2.47 -15.21
N GLY A 295 10.21 1.27 -15.79
CA GLY A 295 10.21 -0.02 -15.08
C GLY A 295 11.61 -0.46 -14.67
N GLY A 296 12.26 0.35 -13.84
CA GLY A 296 13.55 0.01 -13.24
C GLY A 296 13.42 -0.48 -11.79
N PRO A 297 14.54 -0.93 -11.20
CA PRO A 297 14.70 -1.25 -9.77
C PRO A 297 13.97 -0.30 -8.80
N ILE A 298 13.96 0.99 -9.13
CA ILE A 298 13.48 2.06 -8.27
C ILE A 298 11.94 2.12 -8.22
N GLY A 299 11.25 1.86 -9.34
CA GLY A 299 9.78 1.80 -9.34
C GLY A 299 9.26 0.67 -8.45
N SER A 300 9.95 -0.48 -8.46
CA SER A 300 9.66 -1.60 -7.55
C SER A 300 9.90 -1.24 -6.08
N ILE A 301 10.96 -0.48 -5.78
CA ILE A 301 11.23 0.03 -4.42
C ILE A 301 10.08 0.91 -3.93
N ILE A 302 9.67 1.88 -4.76
CA ILE A 302 8.63 2.85 -4.40
C ILE A 302 7.31 2.14 -4.19
N GLY A 303 6.90 1.26 -5.10
CA GLY A 303 5.61 0.58 -4.98
C GLY A 303 5.54 -0.37 -3.79
N LEU A 304 6.60 -1.13 -3.50
CA LEU A 304 6.63 -1.97 -2.29
C LEU A 304 6.65 -1.11 -1.02
N ALA A 305 7.56 -0.12 -0.95
CA ALA A 305 7.67 0.73 0.22
C ALA A 305 6.33 1.45 0.47
N ALA A 306 5.73 2.05 -0.56
CA ALA A 306 4.42 2.68 -0.46
C ALA A 306 3.34 1.71 0.01
N GLY A 307 3.38 0.47 -0.46
CA GLY A 307 2.51 -0.61 0.00
C GLY A 307 2.63 -0.94 1.48
N LEU A 308 3.86 -1.14 1.97
CA LEU A 308 4.15 -1.43 3.38
C LEU A 308 3.83 -0.22 4.28
N ILE A 309 4.15 0.98 3.80
CA ILE A 309 3.85 2.24 4.47
C ILE A 309 2.34 2.45 4.54
N LEU A 310 1.61 2.21 3.46
CA LEU A 310 0.14 2.28 3.44
C LEU A 310 -0.44 1.31 4.47
N GLY A 311 0.00 0.06 4.50
CA GLY A 311 -0.45 -0.90 5.52
C GLY A 311 -0.26 -0.36 6.93
N ALA A 312 0.95 0.10 7.27
CA ALA A 312 1.26 0.62 8.60
C ALA A 312 0.51 1.93 8.94
N LEU A 313 0.32 2.83 7.97
CA LEU A 313 -0.44 4.06 8.15
C LEU A 313 -1.93 3.78 8.27
N ILE A 314 -2.47 2.83 7.51
CA ILE A 314 -3.87 2.42 7.66
C ILE A 314 -4.07 1.81 9.04
N THR A 315 -3.22 0.90 9.53
CA THR A 315 -3.34 0.42 10.91
C THR A 315 -3.30 1.56 11.93
N PHE A 316 -2.39 2.53 11.74
CA PHE A 316 -2.32 3.71 12.59
C PHE A 316 -3.61 4.54 12.55
N VAL A 317 -4.12 4.85 11.36
CA VAL A 317 -5.29 5.71 11.13
C VAL A 317 -6.60 4.99 11.47
N ALA A 318 -6.76 3.72 11.10
CA ALA A 318 -7.91 2.86 11.42
C ALA A 318 -8.08 2.70 12.93
N GLY A 319 -6.98 2.49 13.66
CA GLY A 319 -6.97 2.53 15.11
C GLY A 319 -7.54 3.83 15.70
N VAL A 320 -7.50 4.94 14.95
CA VAL A 320 -8.13 6.21 15.36
C VAL A 320 -9.54 6.39 14.79
N LEU A 321 -9.81 5.95 13.56
CA LEU A 321 -11.08 6.16 12.87
C LEU A 321 -12.24 5.29 13.40
N LYS A 322 -11.97 4.22 14.17
CA LYS A 322 -13.00 3.26 14.63
C LYS A 322 -13.88 2.71 13.48
N ASP A 323 -13.37 2.71 12.27
CA ASP A 323 -13.94 1.86 11.22
C ASP A 323 -13.14 0.56 11.27
N ASP A 324 -13.84 -0.57 11.15
CA ASP A 324 -13.27 -1.92 11.09
C ASP A 324 -12.61 -2.12 9.71
N ILE A 325 -11.56 -1.33 9.50
CA ILE A 325 -10.67 -1.38 8.35
C ILE A 325 -9.56 -2.33 8.72
N PHE A 326 -9.65 -3.54 8.20
CA PHE A 326 -8.66 -4.56 8.43
C PHE A 326 -7.31 -4.17 7.82
N GLU A 327 -6.20 -4.61 8.45
CA GLU A 327 -4.86 -4.43 7.90
C GLU A 327 -4.80 -4.88 6.43
N PRO A 328 -4.46 -3.98 5.49
CA PRO A 328 -4.40 -4.32 4.07
C PRO A 328 -3.44 -5.49 3.81
N GLN A 329 -3.85 -6.39 2.94
CA GLN A 329 -3.07 -7.57 2.56
C GLN A 329 -2.51 -7.40 1.16
N ILE A 330 -1.33 -7.98 0.90
CA ILE A 330 -0.65 -7.89 -0.38
C ILE A 330 -0.54 -9.27 -1.01
N ALA A 331 -0.95 -9.39 -2.26
CA ALA A 331 -0.68 -10.54 -3.10
C ALA A 331 0.31 -10.16 -4.21
N THR A 332 1.42 -10.86 -4.31
CA THR A 332 2.48 -10.60 -5.30
C THR A 332 2.73 -11.84 -6.16
N VAL A 333 3.00 -11.63 -7.44
CA VAL A 333 3.42 -12.67 -8.38
C VAL A 333 4.62 -12.19 -9.19
N THR A 334 5.61 -13.06 -9.35
CA THR A 334 6.78 -12.82 -10.19
C THR A 334 6.81 -13.82 -11.34
N LEU A 335 6.78 -13.31 -12.56
CA LEU A 335 6.96 -14.09 -13.78
C LEU A 335 8.43 -13.97 -14.23
N PRO A 336 9.17 -15.09 -14.30
CA PRO A 336 10.60 -15.08 -14.64
C PRO A 336 10.87 -14.86 -16.13
N ASP A 337 9.95 -15.27 -17.00
CA ASP A 337 10.07 -15.15 -18.44
C ASP A 337 8.68 -15.06 -19.11
N ALA A 338 8.68 -14.68 -20.39
CA ALA A 338 7.46 -14.43 -21.16
C ALA A 338 6.61 -15.68 -21.43
N SER A 339 7.15 -16.88 -21.21
CA SER A 339 6.46 -18.16 -21.41
C SER A 339 6.13 -18.87 -20.09
N ALA A 340 6.34 -18.20 -18.95
CA ALA A 340 6.18 -18.79 -17.64
C ALA A 340 4.75 -19.33 -17.43
N THR A 341 4.63 -20.43 -16.69
CA THR A 341 3.33 -21.04 -16.33
C THR A 341 3.34 -21.49 -14.88
N PHE A 342 2.16 -21.64 -14.27
CA PHE A 342 2.01 -22.16 -12.91
C PHE A 342 2.05 -23.69 -12.95
N ALA A 343 3.25 -24.28 -12.88
CA ALA A 343 3.45 -25.73 -13.02
C ALA A 343 2.81 -26.31 -14.31
N GLY A 344 2.94 -25.60 -15.43
CA GLY A 344 2.32 -25.98 -16.71
C GLY A 344 0.87 -25.48 -16.90
N SER A 345 0.23 -24.95 -15.86
CA SER A 345 -1.11 -24.35 -15.92
C SER A 345 -1.05 -22.84 -16.23
N LEU A 346 -2.06 -22.32 -16.90
CA LEU A 346 -2.28 -20.87 -17.04
C LEU A 346 -2.94 -20.26 -15.82
N ILE A 347 -3.50 -21.09 -14.93
CA ILE A 347 -4.16 -20.67 -13.70
C ILE A 347 -3.34 -21.14 -12.50
N SER A 348 -3.05 -20.22 -11.57
CA SER A 348 -2.40 -20.56 -10.31
C SER A 348 -3.31 -21.42 -9.43
N PRO A 349 -2.76 -22.15 -8.43
CA PRO A 349 -3.57 -22.64 -7.33
C PRO A 349 -4.36 -21.51 -6.67
N VAL A 350 -5.47 -21.86 -6.02
CA VAL A 350 -6.23 -20.92 -5.19
C VAL A 350 -5.44 -20.67 -3.91
N LEU A 351 -5.16 -19.40 -3.64
CA LEU A 351 -4.40 -18.91 -2.50
C LEU A 351 -5.34 -18.19 -1.53
N SER A 352 -4.83 -17.77 -0.37
CA SER A 352 -5.63 -17.06 0.63
C SER A 352 -4.88 -15.87 1.23
N LEU A 353 -5.61 -14.79 1.46
CA LEU A 353 -5.24 -13.68 2.35
C LEU A 353 -6.09 -13.81 3.61
N VAL A 354 -5.51 -13.50 4.77
CA VAL A 354 -6.22 -13.52 6.05
C VAL A 354 -6.16 -12.13 6.65
N TYR A 355 -7.33 -11.57 6.91
CA TYR A 355 -7.54 -10.32 7.60
C TYR A 355 -7.95 -10.67 9.02
N ALA A 356 -7.26 -10.12 10.02
CA ALA A 356 -7.58 -10.37 11.44
C ALA A 356 -7.27 -9.08 12.22
N ASP A 357 -8.31 -8.34 12.57
CA ASP A 357 -8.22 -7.10 13.32
C ASP A 357 -9.58 -6.79 13.96
N PHE A 358 -9.60 -5.99 15.02
CA PHE A 358 -10.83 -5.59 15.72
C PHE A 358 -11.73 -6.78 16.13
N ASP A 359 -11.10 -7.89 16.55
CA ASP A 359 -11.72 -9.18 16.86
C ASP A 359 -12.39 -9.90 15.67
N GLY A 360 -12.62 -9.21 14.55
CA GLY A 360 -13.06 -9.79 13.29
C GLY A 360 -11.95 -10.55 12.54
N LYS A 361 -12.34 -11.58 11.81
CA LYS A 361 -11.44 -12.40 11.00
C LYS A 361 -12.06 -12.80 9.68
N TYR A 362 -11.42 -12.43 8.58
CA TYR A 362 -11.87 -12.77 7.23
C TYR A 362 -10.80 -13.52 6.45
N ARG A 363 -11.22 -14.47 5.63
CA ARG A 363 -10.36 -15.15 4.66
C ARG A 363 -10.83 -14.84 3.26
N VAL A 364 -9.91 -14.35 2.43
CA VAL A 364 -10.14 -14.03 1.02
C VAL A 364 -9.39 -15.03 0.16
N LYS A 365 -10.11 -15.78 -0.69
CA LYS A 365 -9.48 -16.70 -1.67
C LYS A 365 -9.33 -16.05 -3.03
N TYR A 366 -8.15 -16.21 -3.64
CA TYR A 366 -7.83 -15.62 -4.93
C TYR A 366 -7.01 -16.57 -5.82
N SER A 367 -6.93 -16.29 -7.12
CA SER A 367 -5.95 -16.90 -8.02
C SER A 367 -5.47 -15.92 -9.08
N TRP A 368 -4.37 -16.29 -9.74
CA TRP A 368 -3.85 -15.59 -10.91
C TRP A 368 -4.17 -16.39 -12.18
N GLU A 369 -4.43 -15.70 -13.29
CA GLU A 369 -4.68 -16.31 -14.59
C GLU A 369 -3.88 -15.63 -15.68
N ILE A 370 -3.12 -16.41 -16.43
CA ILE A 370 -2.33 -15.99 -17.57
C ILE A 370 -3.19 -16.07 -18.84
N SER A 371 -3.19 -14.99 -19.63
CA SER A 371 -3.72 -14.99 -20.99
C SER A 371 -2.58 -15.12 -22.01
N ARG A 372 -2.88 -15.76 -23.14
CA ARG A 372 -1.98 -15.93 -24.28
C ARG A 372 -2.49 -15.14 -25.46
#